data_AF-A0A4Q4CM56-F1
#
_entry.id   AF-A0A4Q4CM56-F1
#
_cell.length_a   1.000
_cell.length_b   1.000
_cell.length_c   1.000
_cell.angle_alpha   90.00
_cell.angle_beta   90.00
_cell.angle_gamma   90.00
#
_symmetry.space_group_name_H-M   'P 1'
#
loop_
_entity.id
_entity.type
_entity.pdbx_description
1 polymer ?
#
loop_
_entity_poly.entity_id
_entity_poly.type
_entity_poly.pdbx_seq_one_letter_code
_entity_poly.pdbx_strand_id
1 'polypeptide(L)'
;MAVAVVPLGTGNDFVRTIGMAEDTMEAAGQVLSCTERRADLVRDQDGEIVINAVHVGLGVHANIAAEPWKKALGPVGYAIGTIVAGVTGRGVDAVVEIDGQRVKSPRRLLQVAVGNGKYVGGGAPLLPDADPFDGLLDVAVSWSTPRWHRLGYAWRLRRGRHPMRDDVVYRQATTVTVRGESMAANLDGDIGEPGRTHTWTVEPGRLRLLVP
;
A
#
# COMPACT_ATOMS: atom_id res chain seq x y z
N MET A 1 -5.09 -16.64 -20.60
CA MET A 1 -6.49 -16.29 -20.28
C MET A 1 -6.48 -14.90 -19.66
N ALA A 2 -7.49 -14.06 -19.91
CA ALA A 2 -7.64 -12.78 -19.24
C ALA A 2 -8.46 -12.94 -17.96
N VAL A 3 -8.22 -12.08 -16.97
CA VAL A 3 -8.89 -12.05 -15.67
C VAL A 3 -9.77 -10.81 -15.59
N ALA A 4 -10.97 -10.95 -15.02
CA ALA A 4 -11.82 -9.83 -14.64
C ALA A 4 -12.07 -9.87 -13.14
N VAL A 5 -12.30 -8.71 -12.53
CA VAL A 5 -12.55 -8.60 -11.09
C VAL A 5 -13.94 -8.04 -10.87
N VAL A 6 -14.76 -8.75 -10.10
CA VAL A 6 -16.07 -8.28 -9.65
C VAL A 6 -16.01 -8.11 -8.13
N PRO A 7 -16.26 -6.91 -7.60
CA PRO A 7 -16.18 -6.65 -6.16
C PRO A 7 -17.31 -7.35 -5.41
N LEU A 8 -16.94 -8.13 -4.39
CA LEU A 8 -17.86 -8.70 -3.39
C LEU A 8 -17.42 -8.36 -1.96
N GLY A 9 -16.19 -7.86 -1.77
CA GLY A 9 -15.64 -7.52 -0.47
C GLY A 9 -15.96 -6.08 -0.06
N THR A 10 -15.38 -5.64 1.06
CA THR A 10 -15.51 -4.25 1.54
C THR A 10 -14.29 -3.37 1.24
N GLY A 11 -13.14 -3.96 0.92
CA GLY A 11 -11.91 -3.24 0.60
C GLY A 11 -11.90 -2.74 -0.85
N ASN A 12 -12.02 -3.67 -1.81
CA ASN A 12 -12.12 -3.44 -3.26
C ASN A 12 -11.18 -2.34 -3.81
N ASP A 13 -10.00 -2.16 -3.20
CA ASP A 13 -9.12 -1.04 -3.47
C ASP A 13 -8.52 -1.11 -4.89
N PHE A 14 -8.19 -2.31 -5.34
CA PHE A 14 -7.70 -2.53 -6.69
C PHE A 14 -8.78 -2.30 -7.75
N VAL A 15 -10.03 -2.71 -7.47
CA VAL A 15 -11.21 -2.44 -8.33
C VAL A 15 -11.36 -0.94 -8.56
N ARG A 16 -11.28 -0.14 -7.49
CA ARG A 16 -11.30 1.32 -7.58
C ARG A 16 -10.11 1.87 -8.39
N THR A 17 -8.92 1.28 -8.25
CA THR A 17 -7.72 1.70 -8.99
C THR A 17 -7.89 1.52 -10.50
N ILE A 18 -8.44 0.37 -10.93
CA ILE A 18 -8.61 0.04 -12.35
C ILE A 18 -9.88 0.64 -12.97
N GLY A 19 -10.66 1.40 -12.21
CA GLY A 19 -11.85 2.11 -12.69
C GLY A 19 -13.11 1.24 -12.83
N MET A 20 -13.08 -0.01 -12.36
CA MET A 20 -14.28 -0.85 -12.29
C MET A 20 -15.28 -0.26 -11.29
N ALA A 21 -16.57 -0.44 -11.55
CA ALA A 21 -17.64 -0.06 -10.65
C ALA A 21 -17.49 -0.78 -9.30
N GLU A 22 -17.87 -0.10 -8.22
CA GLU A 22 -17.84 -0.68 -6.87
C GLU A 22 -19.10 -1.51 -6.55
N ASP A 23 -20.22 -1.22 -7.23
CA ASP A 23 -21.42 -2.05 -7.15
C ASP A 23 -21.19 -3.37 -7.90
N THR A 24 -21.49 -4.48 -7.24
CA THR A 24 -21.27 -5.84 -7.77
C THR A 24 -21.98 -6.08 -9.09
N MET A 25 -23.25 -5.66 -9.21
CA MET A 25 -24.06 -5.94 -10.40
C MET A 25 -23.65 -5.05 -11.57
N GLU A 26 -23.34 -3.79 -11.29
CA GLU A 26 -22.78 -2.87 -12.28
C GLU A 26 -21.43 -3.37 -12.80
N ALA A 27 -20.52 -3.77 -11.92
CA ALA A 27 -19.22 -4.32 -12.28
C ALA A 27 -19.35 -5.60 -13.11
N ALA A 28 -20.25 -6.52 -12.72
CA ALA A 28 -20.51 -7.74 -13.48
C ALA A 28 -21.02 -7.44 -14.90
N GLY A 29 -21.85 -6.40 -15.06
CA GLY A 29 -22.27 -5.89 -16.37
C GLY A 29 -21.12 -5.29 -17.17
N GLN A 30 -20.26 -4.48 -16.53
CA GLN A 30 -19.11 -3.85 -17.18
C GLN A 30 -18.14 -4.85 -17.80
N VAL A 31 -17.95 -6.03 -17.18
CA VAL A 31 -17.05 -7.09 -17.70
C VAL A 31 -17.32 -7.41 -19.17
N LEU A 32 -18.57 -7.33 -19.63
CA LEU A 32 -18.95 -7.65 -21.01
C LEU A 32 -18.45 -6.62 -22.04
N SER A 33 -18.16 -5.39 -21.60
CA SER A 33 -17.66 -4.29 -22.44
C SER A 33 -16.20 -3.94 -22.18
N CYS A 34 -15.56 -4.58 -21.19
CA CYS A 34 -14.17 -4.31 -20.83
C CYS A 34 -13.21 -4.60 -22.00
N THR A 35 -12.11 -3.87 -22.00
CA THR A 35 -10.96 -4.11 -22.87
C THR A 35 -9.84 -4.81 -22.11
N GLU A 36 -9.06 -5.63 -22.82
CA GLU A 36 -7.89 -6.28 -22.23
C GLU A 36 -6.72 -5.31 -22.18
N ARG A 37 -6.12 -5.15 -21.00
CA ARG A 37 -4.83 -4.50 -20.78
C ARG A 37 -3.86 -5.44 -20.09
N ARG A 38 -2.56 -5.17 -20.24
CA ARG A 38 -1.50 -5.88 -19.54
C ARG A 38 -1.15 -5.13 -18.27
N ALA A 39 -1.59 -5.65 -17.13
CA ALA A 39 -1.29 -5.12 -15.81
C ALA A 39 0.02 -5.68 -15.26
N ASP A 40 0.70 -4.84 -14.50
CA ASP A 40 1.94 -5.15 -13.80
C ASP A 40 1.63 -5.89 -12.50
N LEU A 41 2.56 -6.74 -12.09
CA LEU A 41 2.51 -7.42 -10.79
C LEU A 41 3.65 -6.94 -9.91
N VAL A 42 3.43 -6.98 -8.60
CA VAL A 42 4.50 -6.81 -7.62
C VAL A 42 4.93 -8.20 -7.14
N ARG A 43 6.22 -8.49 -7.27
CA ARG A 43 6.84 -9.74 -6.82
C ARG A 43 7.57 -9.49 -5.52
N ASP A 44 7.16 -10.19 -4.47
CA ASP A 44 7.89 -10.24 -3.20
C ASP A 44 9.12 -11.17 -3.30
N GLN A 45 10.12 -10.92 -2.46
CA GLN A 45 11.38 -11.68 -2.41
C GLN A 45 11.16 -13.18 -2.16
N ASP A 46 10.10 -13.55 -1.44
CA ASP A 46 9.77 -14.94 -1.11
C ASP A 46 8.92 -15.61 -2.22
N GLY A 47 8.62 -14.86 -3.28
CA GLY A 47 7.94 -15.34 -4.47
C GLY A 47 6.44 -15.09 -4.50
N GLU A 48 5.88 -14.49 -3.44
CA GLU A 48 4.49 -14.07 -3.39
C GLU A 48 4.19 -12.99 -4.44
N ILE A 49 2.95 -13.01 -4.94
CA ILE A 49 2.46 -12.06 -5.93
C ILE A 49 1.46 -11.13 -5.25
N VAL A 50 1.67 -9.84 -5.44
CA VAL A 50 0.83 -8.77 -4.93
C VAL A 50 0.35 -7.93 -6.12
N ILE A 51 -0.93 -7.58 -6.14
CA ILE A 51 -1.54 -6.82 -7.24
C ILE A 51 -1.78 -5.35 -6.87
N ASN A 52 -2.07 -5.06 -5.61
CA ASN A 52 -2.43 -3.72 -5.18
C ASN A 52 -1.25 -3.03 -4.50
N ALA A 53 -0.94 -3.39 -3.25
CA ALA A 53 0.14 -2.74 -2.52
C ALA A 53 0.69 -3.59 -1.38
N VAL A 54 1.97 -3.35 -1.10
CA VAL A 54 2.65 -3.81 0.10
C VAL A 54 2.98 -2.64 1.01
N HIS A 55 3.04 -2.88 2.31
CA HIS A 55 3.56 -1.89 3.25
C HIS A 55 4.27 -2.52 4.45
N VAL A 56 5.37 -1.90 4.86
CA VAL A 56 6.21 -2.31 6.00
C VAL A 56 6.44 -1.15 6.95
N GLY A 57 6.63 -1.45 8.22
CA GLY A 57 6.81 -0.48 9.30
C GLY A 57 5.56 -0.39 10.17
N LEU A 58 5.01 0.82 10.31
CA LEU A 58 3.93 1.11 11.26
C LEU A 58 2.71 0.19 11.14
N GLY A 59 2.42 -0.33 9.93
CA GLY A 59 1.28 -1.21 9.66
C GLY A 59 1.22 -2.47 10.53
N VAL A 60 2.36 -3.02 10.95
CA VAL A 60 2.41 -4.25 11.77
C VAL A 60 2.08 -3.96 13.23
N HIS A 61 2.70 -2.93 13.81
CA HIS A 61 2.35 -2.49 15.17
C HIS A 61 0.94 -1.92 15.25
N ALA A 62 0.42 -1.38 14.13
CA ALA A 62 -0.95 -0.91 14.02
C ALA A 62 -1.98 -2.02 14.10
N ASN A 63 -1.77 -3.14 13.41
CA ASN A 63 -2.66 -4.29 13.50
C ASN A 63 -2.73 -4.85 14.93
N ILE A 64 -1.59 -4.95 15.62
CA ILE A 64 -1.53 -5.40 17.03
C ILE A 64 -2.21 -4.38 17.96
N ALA A 65 -1.95 -3.08 17.79
CA ALA A 65 -2.56 -2.03 18.62
C ALA A 65 -4.06 -1.82 18.33
N ALA A 66 -4.54 -2.17 17.14
CA ALA A 66 -5.93 -2.08 16.72
C ALA A 66 -6.79 -3.25 17.19
N GLU A 67 -6.19 -4.40 17.53
CA GLU A 67 -6.91 -5.62 17.88
C GLU A 67 -7.93 -5.44 19.02
N PRO A 68 -7.62 -4.73 20.13
CA PRO A 68 -8.59 -4.48 21.21
C PRO A 68 -9.75 -3.59 20.74
N TRP A 69 -9.46 -2.59 19.90
CA TRP A 69 -10.45 -1.66 19.38
C TRP A 69 -11.37 -2.32 18.35
N LYS A 70 -10.81 -3.16 17.46
CA LYS A 70 -11.56 -3.96 16.49
C LYS A 70 -12.54 -4.90 17.21
N LYS A 71 -12.11 -5.55 18.29
CA LYS A 71 -12.97 -6.41 19.13
C LYS A 71 -14.09 -5.61 19.83
N ALA A 72 -13.81 -4.39 20.26
CA ALA A 72 -14.78 -3.57 21.00
C ALA A 72 -15.77 -2.79 20.10
N LEU A 73 -15.35 -2.32 18.93
CA LEU A 73 -16.07 -1.33 18.11
C LEU A 73 -16.26 -1.76 16.65
N GLY A 74 -15.90 -3.00 16.28
CA GLY A 74 -16.06 -3.50 14.92
C GLY A 74 -15.23 -2.70 13.88
N PRO A 75 -15.77 -2.43 12.68
CA PRO A 75 -15.07 -1.70 11.61
C PRO A 75 -14.57 -0.31 12.02
N VAL A 76 -15.29 0.39 12.91
CA VAL A 76 -14.89 1.70 13.45
C VAL A 76 -13.64 1.57 14.34
N GLY A 77 -13.53 0.47 15.08
CA GLY A 77 -12.37 0.16 15.90
C GLY A 77 -11.08 -0.06 15.09
N TYR A 78 -11.20 -0.61 13.88
CA TYR A 78 -10.07 -0.79 12.96
C TYR A 78 -9.53 0.56 12.46
N ALA A 79 -10.42 1.47 12.06
CA ALA A 79 -10.05 2.83 11.66
C ALA A 79 -9.37 3.59 12.82
N ILE A 80 -9.93 3.49 14.04
CA ILE A 80 -9.35 4.12 15.25
C ILE A 80 -7.97 3.52 15.56
N GLY A 81 -7.83 2.19 15.56
CA GLY A 81 -6.57 1.52 15.84
C GLY A 81 -5.46 1.89 14.84
N THR A 82 -5.81 1.98 13.56
CA THR A 82 -4.90 2.44 12.49
C THR A 82 -4.42 3.88 12.73
N ILE A 83 -5.33 4.78 13.12
CA ILE A 83 -5.00 6.18 13.44
C ILE A 83 -4.14 6.25 14.71
N VAL A 84 -4.49 5.52 15.77
CA VAL A 84 -3.75 5.52 17.04
C VAL A 84 -2.32 5.02 16.84
N ALA A 85 -2.14 3.93 16.10
CA ALA A 85 -0.82 3.43 15.77
C ALA A 85 -0.04 4.40 14.88
N GLY A 86 -0.72 4.96 13.88
CA GLY A 86 -0.34 6.15 13.11
C GLY A 86 0.36 7.22 13.97
N VAL A 87 -0.34 7.65 15.01
CA VAL A 87 0.06 8.78 15.86
C VAL A 87 1.09 8.39 16.92
N THR A 88 1.13 7.14 17.36
CA THR A 88 1.94 6.73 18.54
C THR A 88 3.26 6.05 18.19
N GLY A 89 3.40 5.40 17.04
CA GLY A 89 4.58 4.59 16.76
C GLY A 89 5.87 5.41 16.60
N ARG A 90 6.99 4.87 17.08
CA ARG A 90 8.27 5.59 17.15
C ARG A 90 9.09 5.53 15.87
N GLY A 91 8.61 4.83 14.84
CA GLY A 91 9.41 4.41 13.70
C GLY A 91 10.44 3.35 14.07
N VAL A 92 11.18 2.87 13.07
CA VAL A 92 12.22 1.86 13.19
C VAL A 92 13.52 2.34 12.55
N ASP A 93 14.64 1.75 12.95
CA ASP A 93 15.91 1.96 12.27
C ASP A 93 16.00 1.02 11.07
N ALA A 94 15.78 1.60 9.89
CA ALA A 94 15.81 0.90 8.63
C ALA A 94 16.40 1.77 7.52
N VAL A 95 17.02 1.09 6.55
CA VAL A 95 17.53 1.63 5.31
C VAL A 95 16.56 1.27 4.20
N VAL A 96 16.18 2.27 3.41
CA VAL A 96 15.35 2.08 2.21
C VAL A 96 16.22 2.35 0.99
N GLU A 97 16.19 1.44 0.04
CA GLU A 97 16.82 1.55 -1.28
C GLU A 97 15.74 1.49 -2.35
N ILE A 98 15.80 2.43 -3.29
CA ILE A 98 14.92 2.52 -4.45
C ILE A 98 15.82 2.45 -5.68
N ASP A 99 15.66 1.41 -6.49
CA ASP A 99 16.55 1.07 -7.62
C ASP A 99 18.05 1.12 -7.24
N GLY A 100 18.37 0.52 -6.07
CA GLY A 100 19.72 0.49 -5.52
C GLY A 100 20.22 1.82 -4.93
N GLN A 101 19.43 2.89 -4.99
CA GLN A 101 19.78 4.19 -4.40
C GLN A 101 19.19 4.33 -2.99
N ARG A 102 20.06 4.54 -2.01
CA ARG A 102 19.65 4.76 -0.62
C ARG A 102 18.88 6.08 -0.47
N VAL A 103 17.66 5.99 0.08
CA VAL A 103 16.89 7.16 0.51
C VAL A 103 17.50 7.68 1.81
N LYS A 104 18.07 8.89 1.76
CA LYS A 104 18.74 9.51 2.91
C LYS A 104 17.75 10.25 3.78
N SER A 105 17.75 9.95 5.08
CA SER A 105 17.02 10.71 6.10
C SER A 105 17.71 10.54 7.45
N PRO A 106 17.78 11.60 8.29
CA PRO A 106 18.23 11.48 9.68
C PRO A 106 17.11 10.98 10.61
N ARG A 107 15.88 10.83 10.10
CA ARG A 107 14.69 10.43 10.87
C ARG A 107 14.54 8.90 10.79
N ARG A 108 13.96 8.30 11.83
CA ARG A 108 13.59 6.87 11.81
C ARG A 108 12.51 6.62 10.77
N LEU A 109 12.54 5.46 10.11
CA LEU A 109 11.52 5.08 9.12
C LEU A 109 10.17 4.87 9.83
N LEU A 110 9.12 5.51 9.35
CA LEU A 110 7.76 5.29 9.87
C LEU A 110 7.07 4.18 9.07
N GLN A 111 7.05 4.31 7.74
CA GLN A 111 6.40 3.36 6.85
C GLN A 111 7.03 3.44 5.46
N VAL A 112 7.12 2.31 4.78
CA VAL A 112 7.26 2.25 3.31
C VAL A 112 5.99 1.62 2.76
N ALA A 113 5.41 2.24 1.73
CA ALA A 113 4.39 1.64 0.88
C ALA A 113 4.95 1.50 -0.53
N VAL A 114 4.70 0.36 -1.16
CA VAL A 114 5.11 0.05 -2.53
C VAL A 114 3.93 -0.59 -3.24
N GLY A 115 3.63 -0.23 -4.48
CA GLY A 115 2.50 -0.87 -5.16
C GLY A 115 2.13 -0.28 -6.51
N ASN A 116 1.22 -0.99 -7.16
CA ASN A 116 0.57 -0.63 -8.42
C ASN A 116 -0.84 -0.06 -8.19
N GLY A 117 -1.37 -0.28 -6.99
CA GLY A 117 -2.68 0.14 -6.52
C GLY A 117 -2.67 1.51 -5.86
N LYS A 118 -3.63 2.36 -6.21
CA LYS A 118 -3.73 3.72 -5.63
C LYS A 118 -4.20 3.72 -4.19
N TYR A 119 -5.11 2.80 -3.89
CA TYR A 119 -5.90 2.79 -2.66
C TYR A 119 -5.51 1.62 -1.76
N VAL A 120 -5.66 1.79 -0.45
CA VAL A 120 -5.59 0.70 0.52
C VAL A 120 -6.61 0.93 1.64
N GLY A 121 -6.98 -0.14 2.33
CA GLY A 121 -7.81 -0.07 3.53
C GLY A 121 -9.22 0.48 3.26
N GLY A 122 -9.78 0.24 2.08
CA GLY A 122 -11.14 0.67 1.71
C GLY A 122 -11.22 2.10 1.19
N GLY A 123 -10.18 2.57 0.49
CA GLY A 123 -10.21 3.83 -0.26
C GLY A 123 -9.24 4.91 0.20
N ALA A 124 -8.29 4.62 1.09
CA ALA A 124 -7.26 5.60 1.44
C ALA A 124 -6.23 5.70 0.29
N PRO A 125 -6.03 6.87 -0.33
CA PRO A 125 -5.11 7.02 -1.47
C PRO A 125 -3.65 7.09 -0.97
N LEU A 126 -3.09 5.92 -0.67
CA LEU A 126 -1.73 5.77 -0.15
C LEU A 126 -0.67 5.91 -1.23
N LEU A 127 -0.98 5.52 -2.47
CA LEU A 127 -0.11 5.70 -3.63
C LEU A 127 -0.91 6.44 -4.72
N PRO A 128 -1.27 7.71 -4.50
CA PRO A 128 -2.27 8.42 -5.30
C PRO A 128 -1.97 8.47 -6.81
N ASP A 129 -0.70 8.37 -7.19
CA ASP A 129 -0.23 8.46 -8.57
C ASP A 129 0.04 7.09 -9.21
N ALA A 130 -0.16 5.98 -8.48
CA ALA A 130 0.11 4.63 -8.98
C ALA A 130 -0.68 4.26 -10.22
N ASP A 131 -0.01 3.70 -11.22
CA ASP A 131 -0.63 3.17 -12.43
C ASP A 131 -0.22 1.70 -12.62
N PRO A 132 -1.15 0.73 -12.55
CA PRO A 132 -0.82 -0.68 -12.69
C PRO A 132 -0.46 -1.11 -14.11
N PHE A 133 -0.22 -0.17 -15.02
CA PHE A 133 0.02 -0.40 -16.44
C PHE A 133 1.26 0.33 -16.99
N ASP A 134 2.07 0.98 -16.15
CA ASP A 134 3.20 1.81 -16.58
C ASP A 134 4.58 1.12 -16.44
N GLY A 135 4.61 -0.10 -15.89
CA GLY A 135 5.81 -0.89 -15.68
C GLY A 135 6.64 -0.47 -14.46
N LEU A 136 6.09 0.35 -13.56
CA LEU A 136 6.77 0.88 -12.39
C LEU A 136 5.95 0.62 -11.11
N LEU A 137 6.67 0.55 -9.99
CA LEU A 137 6.08 0.60 -8.65
C LEU A 137 6.05 2.04 -8.19
N ASP A 138 4.95 2.45 -7.59
CA ASP A 138 4.88 3.68 -6.82
C ASP A 138 5.34 3.43 -5.39
N VAL A 139 6.20 4.31 -4.88
CA VAL A 139 6.91 4.14 -3.60
C VAL A 139 6.73 5.36 -2.73
N ALA A 140 6.09 5.20 -1.58
CA ALA A 140 5.97 6.23 -0.56
C ALA A 140 6.78 5.85 0.69
N VAL A 141 7.86 6.60 0.96
CA VAL A 141 8.68 6.46 2.17
C VAL A 141 8.32 7.58 3.14
N SER A 142 7.65 7.21 4.23
CA SER A 142 7.26 8.14 5.29
C SER A 142 8.25 8.06 6.45
N TRP A 143 8.78 9.20 6.86
CA TRP A 143 9.72 9.34 7.96
C TRP A 143 9.01 9.76 9.24
N SER A 144 9.55 9.34 10.39
CA SER A 144 8.94 9.66 11.67
C SER A 144 9.00 11.17 11.94
N THR A 145 7.85 11.73 12.32
CA THR A 145 7.73 13.09 12.85
C THR A 145 7.27 13.03 14.30
N PRO A 146 7.43 14.12 15.07
CA PRO A 146 6.74 14.22 16.35
C PRO A 146 5.22 14.07 16.17
N ARG A 147 4.48 13.81 17.26
CA ARG A 147 3.10 13.29 17.20
C ARG A 147 2.08 14.29 16.62
N TRP A 148 2.22 15.57 16.95
CA TRP A 148 1.32 16.66 16.52
C TRP A 148 1.20 16.93 14.99
N HIS A 149 2.21 16.66 14.16
CA HIS A 149 2.23 16.81 12.70
C HIS A 149 1.66 15.57 12.01
N ARG A 150 1.52 14.45 12.73
CA ARG A 150 0.92 13.21 12.19
C ARG A 150 -0.56 13.37 11.91
N LEU A 151 -1.24 14.26 12.63
CA LEU A 151 -2.61 14.63 12.29
C LEU A 151 -2.67 15.32 10.91
N GLY A 152 -1.67 16.17 10.61
CA GLY A 152 -1.48 16.76 9.29
C GLY A 152 -1.13 15.71 8.22
N TYR A 153 -0.41 14.65 8.57
CA TYR A 153 -0.18 13.51 7.67
C TYR A 153 -1.51 12.82 7.34
N ALA A 154 -2.28 12.40 8.35
CA ALA A 154 -3.57 11.72 8.17
C ALA A 154 -4.56 12.56 7.35
N TRP A 155 -4.63 13.87 7.60
CA TRP A 155 -5.49 14.78 6.83
C TRP A 155 -5.08 14.89 5.35
N ARG A 156 -3.77 14.96 5.06
CA ARG A 156 -3.26 14.98 3.68
C ARG A 156 -3.40 13.62 3.01
N LEU A 157 -3.19 12.51 3.74
CA LEU A 157 -3.39 11.15 3.24
C LEU A 157 -4.81 10.95 2.77
N ARG A 158 -5.82 11.38 3.54
CA ARG A 158 -7.24 11.30 3.14
C ARG A 158 -7.54 12.05 1.82
N ARG A 159 -6.68 12.99 1.42
CA ARG A 159 -6.81 13.78 0.18
C ARG A 159 -5.83 13.34 -0.91
N GLY A 160 -5.02 12.29 -0.69
CA GLY A 160 -3.95 11.89 -1.62
C GLY A 160 -2.81 12.91 -1.73
N ARG A 161 -2.67 13.83 -0.76
CA ARG A 161 -1.67 14.92 -0.78
C ARG A 161 -0.53 14.73 0.20
N HIS A 162 -0.46 13.56 0.85
CA HIS A 162 0.64 13.25 1.77
C HIS A 162 2.02 13.20 1.07
N PRO A 163 2.16 12.91 -0.26
CA PRO A 163 3.44 13.02 -0.96
C PRO A 163 4.02 14.45 -0.96
N MET A 164 3.19 15.47 -0.81
CA MET A 164 3.62 16.89 -0.78
C MET A 164 4.22 17.32 0.58
N ARG A 165 4.48 16.39 1.49
CA ARG A 165 5.05 16.69 2.81
C ARG A 165 6.57 16.54 2.79
N ASP A 166 7.25 17.27 3.65
CA ASP A 166 8.72 17.20 3.80
C ASP A 166 9.19 15.88 4.44
N ASP A 167 8.32 15.22 5.21
CA ASP A 167 8.55 13.91 5.82
C ASP A 167 8.20 12.72 4.91
N VAL A 168 7.82 12.96 3.65
CA VAL A 168 7.49 11.89 2.69
C VAL A 168 8.37 12.02 1.47
N VAL A 169 8.98 10.91 1.06
CA VAL A 169 9.63 10.78 -0.25
C VAL A 169 8.73 9.90 -1.11
N TYR A 170 8.33 10.41 -2.27
CA TYR A 170 7.49 9.69 -3.22
C TYR A 170 8.22 9.56 -4.55
N ARG A 171 8.34 8.34 -5.08
CA ARG A 171 9.08 8.03 -6.31
C ARG A 171 8.48 6.81 -7.01
N GLN A 172 8.73 6.71 -8.31
CA GLN A 172 8.53 5.47 -9.05
C GLN A 172 9.83 4.67 -9.11
N ALA A 173 9.73 3.34 -9.20
CA ALA A 173 10.87 2.44 -9.17
C ALA A 173 10.58 1.09 -9.82
N THR A 174 11.64 0.33 -10.14
CA THR A 174 11.50 -1.08 -10.55
C THR A 174 11.75 -2.06 -9.41
N THR A 175 12.59 -1.67 -8.45
CA THR A 175 12.91 -2.49 -7.28
C THR A 175 12.99 -1.61 -6.03
N VAL A 176 12.40 -2.07 -4.94
CA VAL A 176 12.48 -1.45 -3.62
C VAL A 176 12.98 -2.46 -2.62
N THR A 177 13.97 -2.07 -1.82
CA THR A 177 14.47 -2.90 -0.72
C THR A 177 14.45 -2.14 0.60
N VAL A 178 13.94 -2.76 1.65
CA VAL A 178 13.95 -2.24 3.02
C VAL A 178 14.75 -3.20 3.89
N ARG A 179 15.79 -2.69 4.58
CA ARG A 179 16.64 -3.47 5.49
C ARG A 179 16.73 -2.83 6.86
N GLY A 180 16.56 -3.58 7.94
CA GLY A 180 16.66 -3.01 9.29
C GLY A 180 16.29 -3.96 10.41
N GLU A 181 15.52 -3.43 11.36
CA GLU A 181 14.84 -4.20 12.39
C GLU A 181 13.91 -5.27 11.77
N SER A 182 13.64 -6.35 12.51
CA SER A 182 12.72 -7.39 12.04
C SER A 182 11.29 -6.85 12.04
N MET A 183 10.65 -6.86 10.88
CA MET A 183 9.30 -6.35 10.66
C MET A 183 8.55 -7.31 9.75
N ALA A 184 7.25 -7.49 9.97
CA ALA A 184 6.40 -8.10 8.96
C ALA A 184 6.08 -7.11 7.84
N ALA A 185 5.76 -7.63 6.65
CA ALA A 185 5.15 -6.85 5.59
C ALA A 185 3.68 -7.22 5.48
N ASN A 186 2.84 -6.23 5.16
CA ASN A 186 1.50 -6.49 4.70
C ASN A 186 1.52 -6.59 3.17
N LEU A 187 0.92 -7.65 2.64
CA LEU A 187 0.85 -8.01 1.23
C LEU A 187 -0.64 -8.10 0.86
N ASP A 188 -1.22 -7.05 0.25
CA ASP A 188 -2.66 -6.99 -0.10
C ASP A 188 -3.65 -7.31 1.04
N GLY A 189 -3.24 -7.04 2.29
CA GLY A 189 -4.04 -7.30 3.49
C GLY A 189 -3.54 -8.47 4.33
N ASP A 190 -2.78 -9.40 3.74
CA ASP A 190 -2.19 -10.54 4.45
C ASP A 190 -0.86 -10.14 5.10
N ILE A 191 -0.59 -10.66 6.30
CA ILE A 191 0.63 -10.35 7.05
C ILE A 191 1.63 -11.48 6.82
N GLY A 192 2.73 -11.17 6.15
CA GLY A 192 3.85 -12.09 5.97
C GLY A 192 4.68 -12.26 7.25
N GLU A 193 5.60 -13.22 7.23
CA GLU A 193 6.49 -13.47 8.36
C GLU A 193 7.45 -12.27 8.61
N PRO A 194 7.81 -11.98 9.87
CA PRO A 194 8.76 -10.93 10.17
C PRO A 194 10.16 -11.22 9.60
N GLY A 195 10.67 -10.28 8.82
CA GLY A 195 11.99 -10.33 8.19
C GLY A 195 12.79 -9.05 8.44
N ARG A 196 14.11 -9.17 8.37
CA ARG A 196 15.03 -8.02 8.45
C ARG A 196 15.26 -7.34 7.11
N THR A 197 14.92 -8.02 6.03
CA THR A 197 15.03 -7.55 4.65
C THR A 197 13.73 -7.88 3.95
N HIS A 198 13.20 -6.91 3.23
CA HIS A 198 12.06 -7.06 2.33
C HIS A 198 12.43 -6.44 0.99
N THR A 199 12.16 -7.16 -0.10
CA THR A 199 12.42 -6.67 -1.46
C THR A 199 11.21 -6.92 -2.34
N TRP A 200 10.80 -5.87 -3.06
CA TRP A 200 9.70 -5.94 -4.01
C TRP A 200 10.18 -5.48 -5.38
N THR A 201 9.78 -6.21 -6.42
CA THR A 201 10.15 -5.93 -7.80
C THR A 201 8.91 -5.90 -8.67
N VAL A 202 8.85 -4.99 -9.64
CA VAL A 202 7.78 -5.00 -10.65
C VAL A 202 8.02 -6.10 -11.67
N GLU A 203 6.95 -6.79 -12.05
CA GLU A 203 6.93 -7.64 -13.24
C GLU A 203 5.97 -7.03 -14.27
N PRO A 204 6.49 -6.27 -15.26
CA PRO A 204 5.63 -5.52 -16.17
C PRO A 204 4.76 -6.41 -17.06
N GLY A 205 3.49 -6.03 -17.19
CA GLY A 205 2.53 -6.59 -18.15
C GLY A 205 2.30 -8.11 -18.05
N ARG A 206 2.47 -8.69 -16.86
CA ARG A 206 2.34 -10.13 -16.61
C ARG A 206 0.90 -10.60 -16.53
N LEU A 207 -0.01 -9.75 -16.07
CA LEU A 207 -1.41 -10.09 -15.92
C LEU A 207 -2.22 -9.54 -17.10
N ARG A 208 -2.95 -10.41 -17.81
CA ARG A 208 -3.97 -9.98 -18.77
C ARG A 208 -5.24 -9.65 -17.99
N LEU A 209 -5.57 -8.37 -17.86
CA LEU A 209 -6.66 -7.87 -17.04
C LEU A 209 -7.72 -7.21 -17.91
N LEU A 210 -8.99 -7.51 -17.66
CA LEU A 210 -10.13 -6.80 -18.23
C LEU A 210 -10.41 -5.55 -17.41
N VAL A 211 -10.42 -4.39 -18.07
CA VAL A 211 -10.76 -3.10 -17.47
C VAL A 211 -11.81 -2.37 -18.31
N PRO A 212 -12.62 -1.47 -17.72
CA PRO A 212 -13.63 -0.70 -18.45
C PRO A 212 -13.06 0.11 -19.62
#